data_AF-A0A2E5ZBY6-F1
#
_entry.id   AF-A0A2E5ZBY6-F1
#
_cell.length_a   1.000
_cell.length_b   1.000
_cell.length_c   1.000
_cell.angle_alpha   90.00
_cell.angle_beta   90.00
_cell.angle_gamma   90.00
#
_symmetry.space_group_name_H-M   'P 1'
#
loop_
_entity.id
_entity.type
_entity.pdbx_description
1 polymer ?
#
loop_
_entity_poly.entity_id
_entity_poly.type
_entity_poly.pdbx_seq_one_letter_code
_entity_poly.pdbx_strand_id
1 'polypeptide(L)'
;MEDKPESVEIASGFGENTFVGEQGSSESNVTLLSGEVSSFNTGSDGLLGSANDPTKIGGLPNWAWFATGLIVYPIVTWVIYAIFMMTSFDILDGPDILILFGFLIWPISFIGGIVWGFSRGNKYFAYGIITVASILLLLFLALVGLIIITLGSV
;
A
#
# COMPACT_ATOMS: atom_id res chain seq x y z
N MET A 1 -38.22 58.95 -4.51
CA MET A 1 -38.16 57.89 -5.52
C MET A 1 -37.74 56.64 -4.79
N GLU A 2 -38.62 55.97 -4.07
CA GLU A 2 -38.21 54.79 -3.32
C GLU A 2 -39.34 53.79 -3.39
N ASP A 3 -39.35 53.09 -4.53
CA ASP A 3 -39.87 51.74 -4.66
C ASP A 3 -39.26 50.85 -3.58
N LYS A 4 -40.09 50.12 -2.82
CA LYS A 4 -39.62 48.90 -2.17
C LYS A 4 -40.79 47.92 -1.96
N PRO A 5 -40.62 46.64 -2.32
CA PRO A 5 -41.70 45.76 -2.75
C PRO A 5 -42.51 45.15 -1.61
N GLU A 6 -43.78 44.85 -1.93
CA GLU A 6 -44.64 43.95 -1.15
C GLU A 6 -43.94 42.59 -0.99
N SER A 7 -43.70 42.20 0.25
CA SER A 7 -43.18 40.87 0.58
C SER A 7 -44.30 39.83 0.47
N VAL A 8 -44.12 38.84 -0.39
CA VAL A 8 -44.96 37.65 -0.48
C VAL A 8 -44.66 36.75 0.73
N GLU A 9 -45.70 36.41 1.48
CA GLU A 9 -45.67 35.40 2.54
C GLU A 9 -45.34 34.03 1.96
N ILE A 10 -44.27 33.40 2.44
CA ILE A 10 -44.04 31.96 2.25
C ILE A 10 -44.24 31.31 3.61
N ALA A 11 -45.36 30.62 3.76
CA ALA A 11 -45.69 29.84 4.95
C ALA A 11 -44.68 28.70 5.14
N SER A 12 -43.90 28.71 6.22
CA SER A 12 -43.14 27.56 6.70
C SER A 12 -44.01 26.70 7.62
N GLY A 13 -44.76 25.79 7.01
CA GLY A 13 -45.45 24.73 7.73
C GLY A 13 -44.48 23.60 8.10
N PHE A 14 -43.81 23.69 9.25
CA PHE A 14 -43.64 22.52 10.13
C PHE A 14 -43.41 22.96 11.58
N GLY A 15 -44.50 23.45 12.17
CA GLY A 15 -44.75 23.56 13.60
C GLY A 15 -44.05 24.69 14.34
N GLU A 16 -43.72 25.79 13.66
CA GLU A 16 -42.70 26.75 14.11
C GLU A 16 -43.26 27.80 15.10
N ASN A 17 -43.08 27.52 16.40
CA ASN A 17 -43.56 28.31 17.52
C ASN A 17 -42.42 29.00 18.29
N THR A 18 -42.39 30.33 18.11
CA THR A 18 -42.24 31.32 19.19
C THR A 18 -40.87 31.44 19.89
N PHE A 19 -39.98 32.25 19.30
CA PHE A 19 -38.97 32.99 20.05
C PHE A 19 -39.51 34.40 20.36
N VAL A 20 -39.90 34.61 21.62
CA VAL A 20 -40.05 35.95 22.22
C VAL A 20 -38.65 36.42 22.54
N GLY A 21 -38.22 37.53 21.93
CA GLY A 21 -37.01 38.23 22.35
C GLY A 21 -37.32 39.15 23.51
N GLU A 22 -36.39 39.28 24.47
CA GLU A 22 -36.19 40.57 25.11
C GLU A 22 -34.80 40.70 25.75
N GLN A 23 -34.15 41.82 25.39
CA GLN A 23 -33.19 42.63 26.15
C GLN A 23 -31.91 42.01 26.73
N GLY A 24 -30.78 42.61 26.38
CA GLY A 24 -29.60 42.57 27.23
C GLY A 24 -28.32 42.90 26.49
N SER A 25 -27.82 44.11 26.73
CA SER A 25 -26.46 44.54 26.43
C SER A 25 -25.39 43.54 26.89
N SER A 26 -24.25 43.62 26.21
CA SER A 26 -22.91 43.17 26.62
C SER A 26 -22.41 41.84 26.04
N GLU A 27 -21.42 42.04 25.17
CA GLU A 27 -20.16 41.32 25.14
C GLU A 27 -20.06 39.98 24.42
N SER A 28 -19.02 39.93 23.59
CA SER A 28 -18.37 38.77 22.97
C SER A 28 -19.07 38.16 21.75
N ASN A 29 -19.07 38.92 20.65
CA ASN A 29 -18.72 38.34 19.35
C ASN A 29 -17.32 37.70 19.49
N VAL A 30 -17.24 36.46 19.96
CA VAL A 30 -15.98 35.72 20.06
C VAL A 30 -16.13 34.40 19.31
N THR A 31 -15.31 34.33 18.26
CA THR A 31 -14.87 33.14 17.51
C THR A 31 -15.80 32.65 16.40
N LEU A 32 -15.91 33.47 15.36
CA LEU A 32 -16.07 32.99 13.98
C LEU A 32 -14.75 32.39 13.47
N LEU A 33 -14.34 31.24 14.01
CA LEU A 33 -13.28 30.39 13.46
C LEU A 33 -13.55 28.92 13.85
N SER A 34 -14.67 28.34 13.38
CA SER A 34 -14.77 26.88 13.29
C SER A 34 -13.97 26.41 12.08
N GLY A 35 -12.65 26.51 12.18
CA GLY A 35 -11.77 25.66 11.39
C GLY A 35 -12.00 24.24 11.91
N GLU A 36 -12.46 23.36 11.04
CA GLU A 36 -12.46 21.92 11.28
C GLU A 36 -11.01 21.50 11.59
N VAL A 37 -10.71 21.28 12.87
CA VAL A 37 -9.46 20.69 13.29
C VAL A 37 -9.72 19.20 13.32
N SER A 38 -9.09 18.45 12.41
CA SER A 38 -9.08 16.99 12.47
C SER A 38 -8.60 16.58 13.86
N SER A 39 -9.52 16.05 14.68
CA SER A 39 -9.13 15.43 15.93
C SER A 39 -8.30 14.21 15.57
N PHE A 40 -7.01 14.26 15.91
CA PHE A 40 -6.22 13.05 16.00
C PHE A 40 -6.90 12.20 17.05
N ASN A 41 -7.58 11.16 16.58
CA ASN A 41 -8.18 10.15 17.43
C ASN A 41 -7.05 9.58 18.30
N THR A 42 -6.96 10.02 19.55
CA THR A 42 -6.14 9.42 20.60
C THR A 42 -6.78 8.11 21.04
N GLY A 43 -7.10 7.26 20.06
CA GLY A 43 -7.33 5.84 20.25
C GLY A 43 -5.96 5.22 20.23
N SER A 44 -5.36 5.10 21.42
CA SER A 44 -4.28 4.18 21.67
C SER A 44 -4.75 2.79 21.30
N ASP A 45 -4.52 2.35 20.05
CA ASP A 45 -4.39 0.95 19.66
C ASP A 45 -4.05 0.84 18.15
N GLY A 46 -2.80 0.48 17.86
CA GLY A 46 -2.42 -0.13 16.58
C GLY A 46 -1.88 0.79 15.48
N LEU A 47 -0.84 1.59 15.77
CA LEU A 47 -0.06 2.38 14.82
C LEU A 47 0.67 1.56 13.72
N LEU A 48 0.53 0.23 13.66
CA LEU A 48 1.15 -0.59 12.60
C LEU A 48 0.21 -1.73 12.16
N GLY A 49 -0.95 -1.41 11.57
CA GLY A 49 -1.69 -2.40 10.78
C GLY A 49 -3.20 -2.45 10.90
N SER A 50 -3.88 -1.39 11.37
CA SER A 50 -5.35 -1.38 11.39
C SER A 50 -5.94 -0.75 10.13
N ALA A 51 -6.07 -1.57 9.09
CA ALA A 51 -6.97 -1.29 7.96
C ALA A 51 -7.61 -2.60 7.48
N ASN A 52 -8.14 -3.38 8.44
CA ASN A 52 -9.06 -4.45 8.14
C ASN A 52 -10.43 -3.96 8.58
N ASP A 53 -11.26 -3.59 7.61
CA ASP A 53 -12.69 -3.55 7.77
C ASP A 53 -13.16 -4.88 8.39
N PRO A 54 -13.72 -4.89 9.61
CA PRO A 54 -14.10 -6.11 10.32
C PRO A 54 -15.24 -6.88 9.65
N THR A 55 -15.79 -6.41 8.52
CA THR A 55 -16.90 -7.07 7.82
C THR A 55 -16.49 -8.19 6.86
N LYS A 56 -15.19 -8.43 6.61
CA LYS A 56 -14.73 -9.47 5.66
C LYS A 56 -14.20 -10.73 6.35
N ILE A 57 -15.11 -11.54 6.91
CA ILE A 57 -14.85 -12.75 7.71
C ILE A 57 -14.41 -13.97 6.85
N GLY A 58 -13.44 -13.83 5.93
CA GLY A 58 -13.05 -15.00 5.12
C GLY A 58 -11.83 -14.92 4.21
N GLY A 59 -11.08 -13.82 4.21
CA GLY A 59 -9.87 -13.69 3.39
C GLY A 59 -8.65 -13.33 4.23
N LEU A 60 -7.47 -13.86 3.88
CA LEU A 60 -6.21 -13.34 4.42
C LEU A 60 -6.14 -11.83 4.20
N PRO A 61 -5.65 -11.06 5.19
CA PRO A 61 -5.60 -9.61 5.09
C PRO A 61 -4.64 -9.17 3.97
N ASN A 62 -4.85 -7.96 3.45
CA ASN A 62 -4.10 -7.44 2.29
C ASN A 62 -2.57 -7.46 2.51
N TRP A 63 -2.11 -7.20 3.74
CA TRP A 63 -0.70 -7.24 4.12
C TRP A 63 -0.11 -8.66 4.14
N ALA A 64 -0.92 -9.69 4.44
CA ALA A 64 -0.44 -11.07 4.46
C ALA A 64 -0.16 -11.59 3.05
N TRP A 65 -0.97 -11.18 2.06
CA TRP A 65 -0.70 -11.47 0.66
C TRP A 65 0.52 -10.72 0.12
N PHE A 66 0.78 -9.51 0.61
CA PHE A 66 2.04 -8.83 0.32
C PHE A 66 3.24 -9.58 0.94
N ALA A 67 3.15 -9.95 2.21
CA ALA A 67 4.22 -10.68 2.91
C ALA A 67 4.52 -12.05 2.28
N THR A 68 3.50 -12.73 1.75
CA THR A 68 3.71 -14.00 1.03
C THR A 68 4.48 -13.77 -0.28
N GLY A 69 4.24 -12.67 -1.00
CA GLY A 69 5.05 -12.28 -2.16
C GLY A 69 6.46 -11.79 -1.81
N LEU A 70 6.65 -11.23 -0.61
CA LEU A 70 7.94 -10.71 -0.15
C LEU A 70 8.88 -11.80 0.39
N ILE A 71 8.35 -12.75 1.17
CA ILE A 71 9.15 -13.71 1.94
C ILE A 71 9.00 -15.12 1.36
N VAL A 72 7.76 -15.60 1.21
CA VAL A 72 7.51 -17.00 0.82
C VAL A 72 7.98 -17.23 -0.61
N TYR A 73 7.69 -16.28 -1.50
CA TYR A 73 8.07 -16.37 -2.90
C TYR A 73 9.59 -16.53 -3.15
N PRO A 74 10.50 -15.68 -2.61
CA PRO A 74 11.94 -15.88 -2.81
C PRO A 74 12.45 -17.17 -2.15
N ILE A 75 11.91 -17.58 -1.00
CA ILE A 75 12.31 -18.85 -0.36
C ILE A 75 11.94 -20.03 -1.25
N VAL A 76 10.71 -20.07 -1.76
CA VAL A 76 10.25 -21.15 -2.65
C VAL A 76 11.08 -21.17 -3.93
N THR A 77 11.32 -20.02 -4.54
CA THR A 77 12.14 -19.91 -5.76
C THR A 77 13.56 -20.39 -5.52
N TRP A 78 14.15 -20.06 -4.37
CA TRP A 78 15.49 -20.52 -3.98
C TRP A 78 15.56 -22.03 -3.77
N VAL A 79 14.56 -22.62 -3.11
CA VAL A 79 14.50 -24.09 -2.91
C VAL A 79 14.39 -24.82 -4.25
N ILE A 80 13.54 -24.34 -5.16
CA ILE A 80 13.40 -24.92 -6.50
C ILE A 80 14.74 -24.85 -7.25
N TYR A 81 15.41 -23.70 -7.20
CA TYR A 81 16.73 -23.54 -7.80
C TYR A 81 17.78 -24.47 -7.17
N ALA A 82 17.79 -24.62 -5.85
CA ALA A 82 18.73 -25.49 -5.14
C ALA A 82 18.56 -26.97 -5.55
N ILE A 83 17.31 -27.45 -5.62
CA ILE A 83 17.00 -28.82 -6.05
C ILE A 83 17.41 -29.02 -7.52
N PHE A 84 17.12 -28.05 -8.38
CA PHE A 84 17.52 -28.09 -9.79
C PHE A 84 19.05 -28.16 -9.94
N MET A 85 19.80 -27.41 -9.13
CA MET A 85 21.27 -27.43 -9.19
C MET A 85 21.86 -28.73 -8.63
N MET A 86 21.30 -29.29 -7.55
CA MET A 86 21.73 -30.59 -7.01
C MET A 86 21.55 -31.70 -8.04
N THR A 87 20.36 -31.79 -8.64
CA THR A 87 20.07 -32.79 -9.67
C THR A 87 20.89 -32.59 -10.95
N SER A 88 21.13 -31.34 -11.35
CA SER A 88 21.96 -31.04 -12.52
C SER A 88 23.42 -31.47 -12.34
N PHE A 89 23.96 -31.31 -11.13
CA PHE A 89 25.34 -31.71 -10.80
C PHE A 89 25.51 -33.23 -10.77
N ASP A 90 24.54 -33.94 -10.18
CA ASP A 90 24.65 -35.40 -9.98
C ASP A 90 24.39 -36.22 -11.26
N ILE A 91 23.56 -35.73 -12.18
CA ILE A 91 23.05 -36.55 -13.30
C ILE A 91 23.89 -36.43 -14.58
N LEU A 92 24.50 -35.28 -14.87
CA LEU A 92 24.93 -34.99 -16.24
C LEU A 92 26.41 -34.60 -16.42
N ASP A 93 27.25 -34.65 -15.38
CA ASP A 93 28.69 -34.29 -15.45
C ASP A 93 28.95 -32.97 -16.22
N GLY A 94 27.97 -32.06 -16.16
CA GLY A 94 27.92 -30.73 -16.78
C GLY A 94 27.64 -30.67 -18.28
N PRO A 95 26.57 -29.96 -18.66
CA PRO A 95 26.69 -29.07 -19.81
C PRO A 95 26.30 -27.63 -19.44
N ASP A 96 27.02 -26.67 -20.03
CA ASP A 96 26.80 -25.22 -19.89
C ASP A 96 25.34 -24.79 -20.09
N ILE A 97 24.56 -25.60 -20.81
CA ILE A 97 23.13 -25.36 -21.07
C ILE A 97 22.25 -25.46 -19.82
N LEU A 98 22.55 -26.34 -18.87
CA LEU A 98 21.72 -26.48 -17.66
C LEU A 98 21.95 -25.30 -16.71
N ILE A 99 23.18 -24.79 -16.68
CA ILE A 99 23.50 -23.54 -16.00
C ILE A 99 22.73 -22.38 -16.65
N LEU A 100 22.65 -22.34 -17.99
CA LEU A 100 21.83 -21.35 -18.70
C LEU A 100 20.35 -21.44 -18.31
N PHE A 101 19.78 -22.65 -18.23
CA PHE A 101 18.39 -22.85 -17.78
C PHE A 101 18.18 -22.49 -16.31
N GLY A 102 19.15 -22.78 -15.44
CA GLY A 102 19.15 -22.35 -14.04
C GLY A 102 19.17 -20.83 -13.91
N PHE A 103 19.93 -20.14 -14.76
CA PHE A 103 19.93 -18.68 -14.82
C PHE A 103 18.60 -18.13 -15.34
N LEU A 104 17.96 -18.82 -16.29
CA LEU A 104 16.66 -18.43 -16.86
C LEU A 104 15.48 -18.65 -15.89
N ILE A 105 15.63 -19.58 -14.93
CA ILE A 105 14.64 -19.82 -13.88
C ILE A 105 14.33 -18.55 -13.10
N TRP A 106 15.33 -17.72 -12.81
CA TRP A 106 15.14 -16.49 -12.06
C TRP A 106 14.20 -15.49 -12.74
N PRO A 107 14.48 -14.99 -13.97
CA PRO A 107 13.58 -14.06 -14.64
C PRO A 107 12.22 -14.70 -14.92
N ILE A 108 12.17 -15.97 -15.34
CA ILE A 108 10.90 -16.65 -15.63
C ILE A 108 10.03 -16.74 -14.38
N SER A 109 10.61 -17.12 -13.25
CA SER A 109 9.92 -17.12 -11.96
C SER A 109 9.37 -15.72 -11.70
N PHE A 110 10.21 -14.67 -11.67
CA PHE A 110 9.75 -13.31 -11.37
C PHE A 110 8.57 -12.86 -12.24
N ILE A 111 8.63 -13.08 -13.55
CA ILE A 111 7.53 -12.75 -14.47
C ILE A 111 6.29 -13.59 -14.14
N GLY A 112 6.44 -14.91 -13.98
CA GLY A 112 5.33 -15.81 -13.66
C GLY A 112 4.66 -15.47 -12.35
N GLY A 113 5.43 -15.16 -11.30
CA GLY A 113 4.93 -14.72 -10.00
C GLY A 113 4.16 -13.41 -10.08
N ILE A 114 4.68 -12.41 -10.81
CA ILE A 114 4.00 -11.12 -11.00
C ILE A 114 2.67 -11.31 -11.76
N VAL A 115 2.69 -12.04 -12.89
CA VAL A 115 1.50 -12.31 -13.72
C VAL A 115 0.44 -13.10 -12.94
N TRP A 116 0.86 -14.10 -12.19
CA TRP A 116 -0.03 -14.88 -11.31
C TRP A 116 -0.62 -14.02 -10.19
N GLY A 117 0.19 -13.13 -9.62
CA GLY A 117 -0.23 -12.15 -8.63
C GLY A 117 -1.37 -11.25 -9.10
N PHE A 118 -1.26 -10.75 -10.32
CA PHE A 118 -2.33 -9.95 -10.93
C PHE A 118 -3.54 -10.81 -11.32
N SER A 119 -3.34 -12.04 -11.80
CA SER A 119 -4.43 -12.92 -12.23
C SER A 119 -5.35 -13.41 -11.10
N ARG A 120 -4.83 -13.59 -9.88
CA ARG A 120 -5.65 -13.97 -8.70
C ARG A 120 -6.39 -12.81 -8.02
N GLY A 121 -6.38 -11.62 -8.60
CA GLY A 121 -7.16 -10.47 -8.11
C GLY A 121 -6.61 -9.80 -6.85
N ASN A 122 -5.43 -10.21 -6.36
CA ASN A 122 -4.77 -9.55 -5.24
C ASN A 122 -3.47 -8.86 -5.66
N LYS A 123 -3.62 -7.60 -6.08
CA LYS A 123 -2.53 -6.68 -6.43
C LYS A 123 -1.42 -6.59 -5.37
N TYR A 124 -1.73 -6.80 -4.10
CA TYR A 124 -0.77 -6.71 -3.00
C TYR A 124 0.33 -7.77 -3.08
N PHE A 125 0.05 -8.96 -3.62
CA PHE A 125 1.09 -9.99 -3.83
C PHE A 125 2.10 -9.58 -4.91
N ALA A 126 1.62 -9.05 -6.04
CA ALA A 126 2.48 -8.59 -7.12
C ALA A 126 3.39 -7.44 -6.67
N TYR A 127 2.88 -6.50 -5.85
CA TYR A 127 3.70 -5.47 -5.23
C TYR A 127 4.77 -6.04 -4.28
N GLY A 128 4.48 -7.15 -3.60
CA GLY A 128 5.46 -7.89 -2.81
C GLY A 128 6.63 -8.39 -3.65
N ILE A 129 6.34 -9.04 -4.78
CA ILE A 129 7.39 -9.52 -5.69
C ILE A 129 8.17 -8.37 -6.33
N ILE A 130 7.49 -7.29 -6.73
CA ILE A 130 8.15 -6.10 -7.29
C ILE A 130 9.08 -5.45 -6.26
N THR A 131 8.69 -5.42 -4.99
CA THR A 131 9.55 -4.94 -3.89
C THR A 131 10.82 -5.78 -3.79
N VAL A 132 10.70 -7.11 -3.79
CA VAL A 132 11.88 -8.00 -3.78
C VAL A 132 12.78 -7.74 -4.98
N ALA A 133 12.19 -7.66 -6.18
CA ALA A 133 12.93 -7.39 -7.41
C ALA A 133 13.67 -6.03 -7.36
N SER A 134 13.00 -5.00 -6.84
CA SER A 134 13.57 -3.65 -6.70
C SER A 134 14.71 -3.63 -5.68
N ILE A 135 14.55 -4.29 -4.52
CA ILE A 135 15.61 -4.40 -3.51
C ILE A 135 16.83 -5.11 -4.08
N LEU A 136 16.65 -6.22 -4.79
CA LEU A 136 17.74 -6.98 -5.41
C LEU A 136 18.47 -6.15 -6.48
N LEU A 137 17.73 -5.40 -7.30
CA LEU A 137 18.29 -4.52 -8.31
C LEU A 137 19.13 -3.39 -7.67
N LEU A 138 18.59 -2.77 -6.62
CA LEU A 138 19.25 -1.66 -5.93
C LEU A 138 20.50 -2.12 -5.18
N LEU A 139 20.45 -3.31 -4.57
CA LEU A 139 21.60 -3.97 -3.96
C LEU A 139 22.69 -4.28 -5.00
N PHE A 140 22.29 -4.81 -6.17
CA PHE A 140 23.23 -5.08 -7.26
C PHE A 140 23.90 -3.80 -7.77
N LEU A 141 23.14 -2.72 -7.94
CA LEU A 141 23.69 -1.43 -8.37
C LEU A 141 24.64 -0.82 -7.33
N ALA A 142 24.29 -0.92 -6.04
CA ALA A 142 25.16 -0.49 -4.95
C ALA A 142 26.47 -1.29 -4.89
N LEU A 143 26.41 -2.61 -5.11
CA LEU A 143 27.59 -3.48 -5.20
C LEU A 143 28.49 -3.07 -6.38
N VAL A 144 27.92 -2.84 -7.56
CA VAL A 144 28.68 -2.37 -8.73
C VAL A 144 29.34 -1.02 -8.46
N GLY A 145 28.62 -0.07 -7.86
CA GLY A 145 29.17 1.23 -7.46
C GLY A 145 30.34 1.08 -6.48
N LEU A 146 30.20 0.22 -5.48
CA LEU A 146 31.28 -0.08 -4.53
C LEU A 146 32.51 -0.71 -5.22
N ILE A 147 32.30 -1.64 -6.15
CA ILE A 147 33.37 -2.24 -6.95
C ILE A 147 34.09 -1.18 -7.78
N ILE A 148 33.36 -0.27 -8.43
CA ILE A 148 33.96 0.82 -9.22
C ILE A 148 34.79 1.75 -8.33
N ILE A 149 34.29 2.12 -7.15
CA ILE A 149 35.03 2.99 -6.21
C ILE A 149 36.31 2.32 -5.73
N THR A 150 36.24 1.03 -5.38
CA THR A 150 37.38 0.29 -4.83
C THR A 150 38.43 -0.11 -5.88
N LEU A 151 38.02 -0.45 -7.10
CA LEU A 151 38.94 -0.75 -8.21
C LEU A 151 39.46 0.52 -8.89
N GLY A 152 38.68 1.60 -8.92
CA GLY A 152 39.08 2.89 -9.47
C GLY A 152 39.93 3.73 -8.52
N SER A 153 40.05 3.34 -7.24
CA SER A 153 40.96 3.94 -6.27
C SER A 153 42.34 3.28 -6.21
N VAL A 154 42.62 2.31 -7.08
CA VAL A 154 43.93 1.64 -7.26
C VAL A 154 44.60 2.19 -8.51
#